data_AF-A0A2D4PFX2-F1
#
_entry.id   AF-A0A2D4PFX2-F1
#
_cell.length_a   1.000
_cell.length_b   1.000
_cell.length_c   1.000
_cell.angle_alpha   90.00
_cell.angle_beta   90.00
_cell.angle_gamma   90.00
#
_symmetry.space_group_name_H-M   'P 1'
#
loop_
_entity.id
_entity.type
_entity.pdbx_description
1 polymer ?
#
loop_
_entity_poly.entity_id
_entity_poly.type
_entity_poly.pdbx_seq_one_letter_code
_entity_poly.pdbx_strand_id
1 'polypeptide(L)'
;MMLAKMCSDKNKPNGQYRIPPERDAVMDFIKNLAIRKVPGIGKVTEKMLKALEIEVCTELYQQRALISLLFSETSCHNFLEISLGLGSTHLERDWERKSMSTERTFNEISSSEQYKLC
;
A
#
# COMPACT_ATOMS: atom_id res chain seq x y z
N MET A 1 -0.41 4.20 -10.99
CA MET A 1 -1.42 4.73 -10.05
C MET A 1 -0.86 4.92 -8.63
N MET A 2 0.09 4.07 -8.20
CA MET A 2 0.77 4.18 -6.89
C MET A 2 1.26 5.61 -6.57
N LEU A 3 2.18 6.16 -7.38
CA LEU A 3 2.77 7.49 -7.15
C LEU A 3 1.71 8.59 -7.08
N ALA A 4 0.74 8.59 -8.01
CA ALA A 4 -0.33 9.59 -8.04
C ALA A 4 -1.19 9.56 -6.76
N LYS A 5 -1.51 8.36 -6.24
CA LYS A 5 -2.23 8.18 -4.97
C LYS A 5 -1.46 8.72 -3.77
N MET A 6 -0.13 8.69 -3.82
CA MET A 6 0.74 9.22 -2.76
C MET A 6 0.89 10.74 -2.87
N CYS A 7 1.01 11.27 -4.09
CA CYS A 7 1.04 12.70 -4.37
C CYS A 7 -0.22 13.43 -3.87
N SER A 8 -1.40 12.81 -4.02
CA SER A 8 -2.67 13.42 -3.60
C SER A 8 -2.80 13.62 -2.09
N ASP A 9 -2.01 12.90 -1.29
CA ASP A 9 -1.98 13.07 0.17
C ASP A 9 -0.89 14.05 0.65
N LYS A 10 0.08 14.42 -0.21
CA LYS A 10 1.27 15.19 0.20
C LYS A 10 0.99 16.63 0.62
N ASN A 11 0.16 17.34 -0.16
CA ASN A 11 -0.13 18.77 0.04
C ASN A 11 -1.56 18.99 0.56
N LYS A 12 -2.09 18.07 1.36
CA LYS A 12 -3.40 18.24 2.01
C LYS A 12 -3.31 19.28 3.14
N PRO A 13 -4.40 20.04 3.41
CA PRO A 13 -5.67 20.08 2.66
C PRO A 13 -5.61 21.01 1.42
N ASN A 14 -6.49 20.75 0.43
CA ASN A 14 -6.72 21.57 -0.78
C ASN A 14 -5.48 21.99 -1.60
N GLY A 15 -4.45 21.14 -1.65
CA GLY A 15 -3.26 21.34 -2.49
C GLY A 15 -3.03 20.18 -3.45
N GLN A 16 -2.17 20.41 -4.44
CA GLN A 16 -1.76 19.41 -5.42
C GLN A 16 -0.24 19.22 -5.42
N TYR A 17 0.21 18.05 -5.86
CA TYR A 17 1.63 17.75 -6.06
C TYR A 17 1.80 16.91 -7.32
N ARG A 18 2.78 17.27 -8.15
CA ARG A 18 3.12 16.55 -9.39
C ARG A 18 4.59 16.14 -9.32
N ILE A 19 4.85 14.86 -9.55
CA ILE A 19 6.21 14.39 -9.82
C ILE A 19 6.46 14.60 -11.32
N PRO A 20 7.53 15.32 -11.70
CA PRO A 20 7.98 15.39 -13.08
C PRO A 20 8.22 13.99 -13.69
N PRO A 21 7.95 13.76 -15.00
CA PRO A 21 8.00 12.43 -15.62
C PRO A 21 9.42 11.93 -15.91
N GLU A 22 10.43 12.44 -15.22
CA GLU A 22 11.82 12.03 -15.29
C GLU A 22 12.13 11.00 -14.20
N ARG A 23 12.94 10.00 -14.56
CA ARG A 23 13.33 8.92 -13.63
C ARG A 23 13.91 9.48 -12.33
N ASP A 24 14.80 10.45 -12.41
CA ASP A 24 15.48 10.97 -11.23
C ASP A 24 14.51 11.68 -10.29
N ALA A 25 13.52 12.40 -10.83
CA ALA A 25 12.46 13.01 -10.02
C ALA A 25 11.59 11.96 -9.30
N VAL A 26 11.34 10.81 -9.94
CA VAL A 26 10.67 9.67 -9.29
C VAL A 26 11.53 9.08 -8.19
N MET A 27 12.82 8.83 -8.46
CA MET A 27 13.74 8.25 -7.48
C MET A 27 13.92 9.17 -6.27
N ASP A 28 14.04 10.48 -6.48
CA ASP A 28 14.14 11.47 -5.42
C ASP A 28 12.87 11.52 -4.56
N PHE A 29 11.70 11.37 -5.17
CA PHE A 29 10.44 11.32 -4.45
C PHE A 29 10.31 10.08 -3.57
N ILE A 30 10.71 8.90 -4.06
CA ILE A 30 10.55 7.64 -3.31
C ILE A 30 11.64 7.43 -2.26
N LYS A 31 12.85 7.99 -2.45
CA LYS A 31 14.05 7.65 -1.67
C LYS A 31 13.82 7.63 -0.16
N ASN A 32 13.27 8.71 0.38
CA ASN A 32 13.07 8.92 1.81
C ASN A 32 11.61 8.72 2.25
N LEU A 33 10.79 8.11 1.41
CA LEU A 33 9.39 7.95 1.74
C LEU A 33 9.19 6.76 2.67
N ALA A 34 8.50 7.01 3.79
CA ALA A 34 8.12 5.96 4.72
C ALA A 34 7.26 4.89 4.03
N ILE A 35 7.62 3.62 4.21
CA ILE A 35 6.91 2.47 3.58
C ILE A 35 5.40 2.48 3.90
N ARG A 36 5.01 2.98 5.08
CA ARG A 36 3.62 3.06 5.51
C ARG A 36 2.74 3.98 4.66
N LYS A 37 3.35 4.90 3.91
CA LYS A 37 2.65 5.80 2.98
C LYS A 37 2.33 5.13 1.64
N VAL A 38 2.94 3.99 1.35
CA VAL A 38 2.71 3.25 0.12
C VAL A 38 1.35 2.54 0.19
N PRO A 39 0.47 2.71 -0.82
CA PRO A 39 -0.78 1.96 -0.91
C PRO A 39 -0.51 0.45 -0.90
N GLY A 40 -1.25 -0.30 -0.07
CA GLY A 40 -1.06 -1.73 0.11
C GLY A 40 -0.18 -2.12 1.29
N ILE A 41 0.64 -1.21 1.84
CA ILE A 41 1.40 -1.47 3.07
C ILE A 41 0.57 -1.07 4.29
N GLY A 42 -0.06 -2.07 4.92
CA GLY A 42 -0.84 -1.95 6.15
C GLY A 42 0.01 -2.01 7.43
N LYS A 43 -0.63 -1.90 8.60
CA LYS A 43 0.03 -1.93 9.91
C LYS A 43 0.86 -3.20 10.15
N VAL A 44 0.37 -4.35 9.69
CA VAL A 44 1.04 -5.64 9.87
C VAL A 44 2.29 -5.71 9.00
N THR A 45 2.16 -5.44 7.71
CA THR A 45 3.29 -5.45 6.76
C THR A 45 4.35 -4.43 7.15
N GLU A 46 3.96 -3.23 7.58
CA GLU A 46 4.89 -2.24 8.12
C GLU A 46 5.69 -2.80 9.30
N LYS A 47 5.03 -3.47 10.26
CA LYS A 47 5.71 -4.05 11.42
C LYS A 47 6.67 -5.18 11.02
N MET A 48 6.29 -6.02 10.05
CA MET A 48 7.16 -7.07 9.53
C MET A 48 8.40 -6.51 8.85
N LEU A 49 8.24 -5.51 7.99
CA LEU A 49 9.34 -4.84 7.30
C LEU A 49 10.24 -4.09 8.27
N LYS A 50 9.67 -3.43 9.30
CA LYS A 50 10.44 -2.80 10.38
C LYS A 50 11.30 -3.78 11.17
N ALA A 51 10.82 -5.00 11.38
CA ALA A 51 11.62 -6.05 12.03
C ALA A 51 12.83 -6.49 11.19
N LEU A 52 12.85 -6.15 9.89
CA LEU A 52 13.97 -6.33 8.97
C LEU A 52 14.76 -5.03 8.74
N GLU A 53 14.56 -4.02 9.61
CA GLU A 53 15.20 -2.70 9.50
C GLU A 53 14.82 -1.93 8.22
N ILE A 54 13.58 -2.10 7.76
CA ILE A 54 13.02 -1.40 6.59
C ILE A 54 11.93 -0.43 7.04
N GLU A 55 12.23 0.87 6.96
CA GLU A 55 11.34 1.98 7.27
C GLU A 55 11.04 2.86 6.06
N VAL A 56 11.96 2.97 5.10
CA VAL A 56 11.81 3.75 3.87
C VAL A 56 11.98 2.92 2.60
N CYS A 57 11.47 3.41 1.46
CA CYS A 57 11.49 2.66 0.20
C CYS A 57 12.90 2.32 -0.31
N THR A 58 13.93 3.11 0.04
CA THR A 58 15.31 2.81 -0.34
C THR A 58 15.83 1.54 0.32
N GLU A 59 15.50 1.34 1.60
CA GLU A 59 15.88 0.13 2.35
C GLU A 59 15.17 -1.10 1.80
N LEU A 60 13.93 -0.93 1.32
CA LEU A 60 13.19 -1.98 0.62
C LEU A 60 13.96 -2.48 -0.62
N TYR A 61 14.57 -1.58 -1.39
CA TYR A 61 15.44 -1.97 -2.52
C TYR A 61 16.74 -2.64 -2.06
N GLN A 62 17.37 -2.10 -1.00
CA GLN A 62 18.62 -2.64 -0.47
C GLN A 62 18.45 -4.08 0.02
N GLN A 63 17.33 -4.37 0.70
CA GLN A 63 17.00 -5.68 1.27
C GLN A 63 16.28 -6.62 0.29
N ARG A 64 16.21 -6.29 -1.02
CA ARG A 64 15.45 -7.07 -2.01
C ARG A 64 15.80 -8.56 -2.05
N ALA A 65 17.07 -8.91 -1.82
CA ALA A 65 17.51 -10.30 -1.77
C ALA A 65 16.93 -11.03 -0.56
N LEU A 66 17.00 -10.42 0.62
CA LEU A 66 16.42 -10.96 1.85
C LEU A 66 14.89 -11.08 1.72
N ILE A 67 14.23 -10.06 1.17
CA ILE A 67 12.79 -10.06 0.91
C ILE A 67 12.40 -11.25 0.01
N SER A 68 13.18 -11.55 -1.03
CA SER A 68 12.90 -12.66 -1.94
C SER A 68 12.95 -14.03 -1.27
N LEU A 69 13.67 -14.15 -0.15
CA LEU A 69 13.79 -15.40 0.62
C LEU A 69 12.71 -15.53 1.70
N LEU A 70 12.17 -14.41 2.20
CA LEU A 70 11.27 -14.38 3.35
C LEU A 70 9.79 -14.24 2.97
N PHE A 71 9.48 -13.67 1.81
CA PHE A 71 8.12 -13.38 1.39
C PHE A 71 7.74 -14.19 0.15
N SER A 72 6.42 -14.35 -0.07
CA SER A 72 5.92 -14.95 -1.30
C SER A 72 6.36 -14.17 -2.54
N GLU A 73 6.44 -14.85 -3.67
CA GLU A 73 6.82 -14.25 -4.96
C GLU A 73 5.98 -13.01 -5.28
N THR A 74 4.66 -13.07 -5.09
CA THR A 74 3.75 -11.92 -5.31
C THR A 74 4.10 -10.73 -4.43
N SER A 75 4.44 -10.98 -3.16
CA SER A 75 4.82 -9.91 -2.22
C SER A 75 6.17 -9.31 -2.60
N CYS A 76 7.15 -10.16 -2.94
CA CYS A 76 8.47 -9.74 -3.39
C CYS A 76 8.38 -8.89 -4.66
N HIS A 77 7.58 -9.30 -5.64
CA HIS A 77 7.37 -8.55 -6.88
C HIS A 77 6.80 -7.16 -6.57
N ASN A 78 5.74 -7.08 -5.76
CA ASN A 78 5.13 -5.82 -5.35
C ASN A 78 6.12 -4.92 -4.60
N PHE A 79 6.90 -5.47 -3.66
CA PHE A 79 7.92 -4.70 -2.93
C PHE A 79 9.01 -4.16 -3.85
N LEU A 80 9.43 -4.94 -4.84
CA LEU A 80 10.42 -4.50 -5.82
C LEU A 80 9.85 -3.36 -6.68
N GLU A 81 8.63 -3.48 -7.20
CA GLU A 81 7.95 -2.41 -7.94
C GLU A 81 7.86 -1.12 -7.13
N ILE A 82 7.43 -1.21 -5.87
CA ILE A 82 7.37 -0.07 -4.94
C ILE A 82 8.73 0.60 -4.81
N SER A 83 9.78 -0.20 -4.58
CA SER A 83 11.14 0.29 -4.38
C SER A 83 11.74 0.97 -5.62
N LEU A 84 11.20 0.67 -6.79
CA LEU A 84 11.59 1.25 -8.09
C LEU A 84 10.65 2.38 -8.54
N GLY A 85 9.64 2.73 -7.74
CA GLY A 85 8.66 3.75 -8.10
C GLY A 85 7.68 3.31 -9.20
N LEU A 86 7.55 2.00 -9.43
CA LEU A 86 6.69 1.44 -10.46
C LEU A 86 5.24 1.26 -9.96
N GLY A 87 4.32 1.16 -10.91
CA GLY A 87 2.92 0.83 -10.66
C GLY A 87 2.10 1.07 -11.90
N SER A 88 0.86 0.56 -11.94
CA SER A 88 0.06 0.56 -13.18
C SER A 88 -0.03 1.92 -13.86
N THR A 89 0.37 2.00 -15.13
CA THR A 89 0.20 3.16 -16.01
C THR A 89 -1.06 3.06 -16.87
N HIS A 90 -1.75 1.92 -16.80
CA HIS A 90 -3.02 1.67 -17.48
C HIS A 90 -4.18 1.66 -16.47
N LEU A 91 -5.34 2.15 -16.90
CA LEU A 91 -6.56 2.19 -16.09
C LEU A 91 -7.64 1.36 -16.77
N GLU A 92 -7.97 0.21 -16.18
CA GLU A 92 -9.14 -0.57 -16.56
C GLU A 92 -10.39 0.10 -15.96
N ARG A 93 -11.36 0.41 -16.81
CA ARG A 93 -12.60 1.09 -16.39
C ARG A 93 -13.76 0.12 -16.18
N ASP A 94 -13.72 -1.00 -16.88
CA ASP A 94 -14.74 -2.04 -16.80
C ASP A 94 -14.32 -3.06 -15.74
N TRP A 95 -15.14 -3.22 -14.71
CA TRP A 95 -14.92 -4.22 -13.67
C TRP A 95 -16.24 -4.89 -13.31
N GLU A 96 -16.21 -6.21 -13.18
CA GLU A 96 -17.34 -6.99 -12.67
C GLU A 96 -17.23 -7.09 -11.14
N ARG A 97 -18.34 -6.84 -10.45
CA ARG A 97 -18.38 -6.94 -8.99
C ARG A 97 -18.27 -8.40 -8.56
N LYS A 98 -17.21 -8.73 -7.83
CA LYS A 98 -16.92 -10.10 -7.35
C LYS A 98 -17.73 -10.53 -6.12
N SER A 99 -18.19 -9.59 -5.30
CA SER A 99 -18.96 -9.86 -4.08
C SER A 99 -19.81 -8.67 -3.64
N MET A 100 -20.81 -8.92 -2.79
CA MET A 100 -21.60 -7.91 -2.09
C MET A 100 -21.78 -8.37 -0.63
N SER A 101 -21.52 -7.50 0.34
CA SER A 101 -21.65 -7.80 1.77
C SER A 101 -22.33 -6.65 2.52
N THR A 102 -22.96 -6.99 3.65
CA THR A 102 -23.45 -6.06 4.68
C THR A 102 -22.84 -6.49 6.00
N GLU A 103 -22.33 -5.53 6.76
CA GLU A 103 -21.82 -5.75 8.11
C GLU A 103 -22.45 -4.74 9.06
N ARG A 104 -22.66 -5.13 10.32
CA ARG A 104 -23.12 -4.25 11.39
C ARG A 104 -22.28 -4.52 12.64
N THR A 105 -21.70 -3.46 13.19
CA THR A 105 -21.04 -3.52 14.50
C THR A 105 -22.05 -3.16 15.58
N PHE A 106 -22.10 -3.96 16.65
CA PHE A 106 -23.00 -3.81 17.79
C PHE A 106 -22.26 -4.11 19.09
N ASN A 107 -22.78 -3.64 20.23
CA ASN A 107 -22.31 -4.07 21.56
C ASN A 107 -22.60 -5.56 21.77
N GLU A 108 -21.98 -6.19 22.77
CA GLU A 108 -22.15 -7.63 23.03
C GLU A 108 -23.62 -8.09 22.94
N ILE A 109 -23.86 -9.09 22.09
CA ILE A 109 -25.15 -9.78 21.93
C ILE A 109 -24.96 -11.21 22.44
N SER A 110 -25.66 -11.56 23.52
CA SER A 110 -25.57 -12.87 24.16
C SER A 110 -26.84 -13.72 24.02
N SER A 111 -27.98 -13.12 23.64
CA SER A 111 -29.21 -13.86 23.33
C SER A 111 -29.23 -14.33 21.87
N SER A 112 -29.60 -15.59 21.67
CA SER A 112 -29.75 -16.19 20.34
C SER A 112 -30.90 -15.57 19.53
N GLU A 113 -31.90 -14.96 20.18
CA GLU A 113 -32.99 -14.27 19.48
C GLU A 113 -32.51 -12.99 18.80
N GLN A 114 -31.52 -12.33 19.39
CA GLN A 114 -30.96 -11.07 18.89
C GLN A 114 -30.09 -11.27 17.64
N TYR A 115 -29.60 -12.48 17.37
CA TYR A 115 -28.91 -12.79 16.09
C TYR A 115 -29.80 -12.61 14.87
N LYS A 116 -31.13 -12.73 15.01
CA LYS A 116 -32.08 -12.51 13.91
C LYS A 116 -32.17 -11.05 13.46
N LEU A 117 -31.65 -10.12 14.27
CA LEU A 117 -31.61 -8.68 13.96
C LEU A 117 -30.32 -8.28 13.23
N CYS A 118 -29.35 -9.18 13.15
CA CYS A 118 -28.10 -9.01 12.42
C CYS A 118 -28.27 -9.42 10.96
#